data_AF-A0A2U1QN61-F1
#
_entry.id   AF-A0A2U1QN61-F1
#
_cell.length_a   1.000
_cell.length_b   1.000
_cell.length_c   1.000
_cell.angle_alpha   90.00
_cell.angle_beta   90.00
_cell.angle_gamma   90.00
#
_symmetry.space_group_name_H-M   'P 1'
#
loop_
_entity.id
_entity.type
_entity.pdbx_description
1 polymer ?
#
loop_
_entity_poly.entity_id
_entity_poly.type
_entity_poly.pdbx_seq_one_letter_code
_entity_poly.pdbx_strand_id
1 'polypeptide(L)'
;MYEEYAEKAGFTVRLSTQNCLKSGVVDRKYLVCNREGLAKGVNKDTMSEETSETQIRTSSISRTGCMARVKFKLNASHTKYELFAKPLWTMVLL
;
A
#
# COMPACT_ATOMS: atom_id res chain seq x y z
N MET A 1 -15.66 3.95 2.48
CA MET A 1 -15.52 2.47 2.55
C MET A 1 -14.15 1.97 3.01
N TYR A 2 -13.07 1.98 2.19
CA TYR A 2 -11.76 1.44 2.66
C TYR A 2 -11.06 2.35 3.66
N GLU A 3 -11.29 3.66 3.60
CA GLU A 3 -10.78 4.63 4.58
C GLU A 3 -11.41 4.43 5.96
N GLU A 4 -12.72 4.21 6.05
CA GLU A 4 -13.39 3.86 7.33
C GLU A 4 -12.84 2.56 7.93
N TYR A 5 -12.55 1.55 7.09
CA TYR A 5 -11.88 0.33 7.55
C TYR A 5 -10.48 0.65 8.08
N ALA A 6 -9.73 1.49 7.37
CA ALA A 6 -8.37 1.87 7.76
C ALA A 6 -8.35 2.66 9.08
N GLU A 7 -9.30 3.57 9.26
CA GLU A 7 -9.51 4.33 10.50
C GLU A 7 -9.79 3.39 11.68
N LYS A 8 -10.78 2.49 11.54
CA LYS A 8 -11.11 1.49 12.57
C LYS A 8 -9.95 0.54 12.86
N ALA A 9 -9.17 0.20 11.85
CA ALA A 9 -8.02 -0.70 11.97
C ALA A 9 -6.71 0.02 12.38
N GLY A 10 -6.73 1.34 12.58
CA GLY A 10 -5.56 2.11 13.04
C GLY A 10 -4.41 2.16 12.04
N PHE A 11 -4.71 2.34 10.74
CA PHE A 11 -3.69 2.57 9.73
C PHE A 11 -4.12 3.61 8.69
N THR A 12 -3.15 4.23 8.01
CA THR A 12 -3.43 5.15 6.90
C THR A 12 -3.36 4.44 5.55
N VAL A 13 -4.17 4.89 4.61
CA VAL A 13 -4.23 4.31 3.26
C VAL A 13 -3.22 5.01 2.34
N ARG A 14 -2.50 4.25 1.53
CA ARG A 14 -1.71 4.77 0.40
C ARG A 14 -2.11 4.14 -0.91
N LEU A 15 -1.95 4.89 -2.01
CA LEU A 15 -2.06 4.35 -3.36
C LEU A 15 -0.77 3.60 -3.71
N SER A 16 -0.86 2.32 -4.07
CA SER A 16 0.33 1.51 -4.40
C SER A 16 0.52 1.28 -5.89
N THR A 17 -0.57 0.96 -6.60
CA THR A 17 -0.52 0.68 -8.04
C THR A 17 -1.70 1.35 -8.68
N GLN A 18 -1.43 2.03 -9.80
CA GLN A 18 -2.44 2.60 -10.66
C GLN A 18 -2.05 2.27 -12.10
N ASN A 19 -2.87 1.45 -12.75
CA ASN A 19 -2.68 1.12 -14.16
C ASN A 19 -3.72 1.86 -14.97
N CYS A 20 -3.29 2.44 -16.09
CA CYS A 20 -4.18 3.11 -17.03
C CYS A 20 -4.26 2.32 -18.34
N LEU A 21 -5.42 2.37 -18.98
CA LEU A 21 -5.62 1.99 -20.36
C LEU A 21 -4.83 2.92 -21.29
N LYS A 22 -4.67 2.53 -22.56
CA LYS A 22 -4.05 3.38 -23.58
C LYS A 22 -4.78 4.72 -23.75
N SER A 23 -6.07 4.77 -23.45
CA SER A 23 -6.90 5.98 -23.46
C SER A 23 -6.62 6.92 -22.27
N GLY A 24 -5.76 6.55 -21.32
CA GLY A 24 -5.48 7.31 -20.10
C GLY A 24 -6.45 7.05 -18.95
N VAL A 25 -7.54 6.31 -19.18
CA VAL A 25 -8.51 5.93 -18.14
C VAL A 25 -7.88 4.91 -17.19
N VAL A 26 -8.06 5.09 -15.89
CA VAL A 26 -7.52 4.18 -14.86
C VAL A 26 -8.26 2.84 -14.90
N ASP A 27 -7.58 1.76 -15.32
CA ASP A 27 -8.11 0.40 -15.32
C ASP A 27 -8.09 -0.21 -13.92
N ARG A 28 -6.99 0.02 -13.17
CA ARG A 28 -6.79 -0.60 -11.85
C ARG A 28 -6.27 0.40 -10.84
N LYS A 29 -6.77 0.30 -9.62
CA LYS A 29 -6.35 1.13 -8.49
C LYS A 29 -6.22 0.28 -7.24
N TYR A 30 -5.03 0.21 -6.66
CA TYR A 30 -4.74 -0.58 -5.46
C TYR A 30 -4.47 0.34 -4.28
N LEU A 31 -5.31 0.25 -3.26
CA LEU A 31 -5.14 0.95 -2.00
C LEU A 31 -4.60 -0.04 -0.96
N VAL A 32 -3.59 0.36 -0.21
CA VAL A 32 -2.88 -0.50 0.74
C VAL A 32 -2.65 0.23 2.06
N CYS A 33 -2.39 -0.53 3.12
CA CYS A 33 -1.90 0.02 4.37
C CYS A 33 -0.55 0.74 4.16
N ASN A 34 -0.32 1.84 4.89
CA ASN A 34 0.96 2.55 4.93
C ASN A 34 2.14 1.63 5.29
N ARG A 35 1.91 0.57 6.06
CA ARG A 35 2.88 -0.46 6.43
C ARG A 35 3.00 -1.62 5.44
N GLU A 36 2.32 -1.58 4.29
CA GLU A 36 2.33 -2.69 3.32
C GLU A 36 3.69 -2.91 2.68
N GLY A 37 4.12 -4.17 2.61
CA GLY A 37 5.38 -4.64 2.02
C GLY A 37 6.55 -4.49 2.99
N LEU A 38 7.72 -5.00 2.60
CA LEU A 38 8.93 -4.85 3.42
C LEU A 38 9.70 -3.62 2.97
N ALA A 39 10.36 -2.95 3.92
CA ALA A 39 11.34 -1.93 3.60
C ALA A 39 12.39 -2.56 2.67
N LYS A 40 12.80 -1.82 1.63
CA LYS A 40 13.95 -2.25 0.83
C LYS A 40 15.14 -2.27 1.79
N GLY A 41 15.72 -3.45 2.03
CA GLY A 41 16.95 -3.56 2.77
C GLY A 41 18.00 -2.72 2.06
N VAL A 42 18.43 -1.63 2.68
CA VAL A 42 19.69 -1.01 2.28
C VAL A 42 20.73 -1.96 2.84
N ASN A 43 21.34 -2.77 1.97
CA ASN A 43 22.58 -3.45 2.32
C ASN A 43 23.60 -2.34 2.55
N LYS A 44 23.75 -1.89 3.80
CA LYS A 44 24.91 -1.13 4.21
C LYS A 44 25.98 -2.16 4.48
N ASP A 45 26.97 -2.24 3.59
CA ASP A 45 28.21 -2.95 3.88
C ASP A 45 28.87 -2.24 5.08
N THR A 46 28.86 -2.88 6.25
CA THR A 46 29.32 -2.28 7.52
C THR A 46 30.85 -2.27 7.65
N MET A 47 31.59 -1.92 6.59
CA MET A 47 33.06 -1.85 6.60
C MET A 47 33.60 -0.46 6.23
N SER A 48 32.93 0.61 6.65
CA SER A 48 33.54 1.94 6.70
C SER A 48 33.19 2.66 8.00
N GLU A 49 34.23 2.88 8.82
CA GLU A 49 34.20 3.81 9.95
C GLU A 49 34.18 5.23 9.40
N GLU A 50 33.01 5.80 9.14
CA GLU A 50 32.90 7.24 8.97
C GLU A 50 31.72 7.78 9.78
N THR A 51 32.11 8.48 10.84
CA THR A 51 31.31 9.36 11.68
C THR A 51 30.55 10.39 10.84
N SER A 52 29.27 10.14 10.61
CA SER A 52 28.32 11.23 10.48
C SER A 52 26.99 10.84 11.08
N GLU A 53 26.60 11.60 12.10
CA GLU A 53 25.31 11.55 12.80
C GLU A 53 24.14 11.99 11.91
N THR A 54 24.13 11.61 10.64
CA THR A 54 22.90 11.58 9.87
C THR A 54 22.18 10.29 10.23
N GLN A 55 21.66 10.24 11.46
CA GLN A 55 20.52 9.40 11.78
C GLN A 55 19.47 9.75 10.74
N ILE A 56 19.35 8.92 9.71
CA ILE A 56 18.27 8.96 8.76
C ILE A 56 17.03 8.85 9.63
N ARG A 57 16.39 9.99 9.90
CA ARG A 57 15.09 10.06 10.57
C ARG A 57 14.12 9.40 9.63
N THR A 58 14.13 8.07 9.62
CA THR A 58 13.16 7.25 8.92
C THR A 58 11.88 7.59 9.66
N SER A 59 11.04 8.42 9.05
CA SER A 59 9.84 8.98 9.64
C SER A 59 8.87 7.85 10.03
N SER A 60 9.05 7.32 11.24
CA SER A 60 8.18 6.50 12.12
C SER A 60 7.32 5.36 11.55
N ILE A 61 7.25 5.12 10.24
CA ILE A 61 6.51 4.04 9.59
C ILE A 61 7.42 3.43 8.52
N SER A 62 8.19 2.42 8.92
CA SER A 62 8.78 1.50 7.96
C SER A 62 7.69 0.58 7.41
N ARG A 63 7.85 0.13 6.16
CA ARG A 63 6.99 -0.91 5.59
C ARG A 63 7.32 -2.22 6.33
N THR A 64 6.40 -2.71 7.18
CA THR A 64 6.62 -3.86 8.09
C THR A 64 6.04 -5.17 7.57
N GLY A 65 5.51 -5.20 6.35
CA GLY A 65 4.92 -6.40 5.74
C GLY A 65 3.41 -6.52 5.90
N CYS A 66 2.71 -5.44 6.23
CA CYS A 66 1.24 -5.49 6.36
C CYS A 66 0.58 -5.98 5.06
N MET A 67 -0.36 -6.91 5.16
CA MET A 67 -1.04 -7.49 3.99
C MET A 67 -2.39 -6.83 3.68
N ALA A 68 -2.82 -5.84 4.48
CA ALA A 68 -4.09 -5.13 4.29
C ALA A 68 -4.06 -4.30 3.01
N ARG A 69 -4.91 -4.68 2.05
CA ARG A 69 -5.05 -4.05 0.75
C ARG A 69 -6.42 -4.29 0.15
N VAL A 70 -6.84 -3.39 -0.72
CA VAL A 70 -8.02 -3.52 -1.56
C VAL A 70 -7.66 -3.19 -3.01
N LYS A 71 -8.20 -3.98 -3.94
CA LYS A 71 -7.94 -3.81 -5.37
C LYS A 71 -9.24 -3.49 -6.10
N PHE A 72 -9.23 -2.38 -6.83
CA PHE A 72 -10.33 -1.99 -7.71
C PHE A 72 -9.93 -2.21 -9.16
N LYS A 73 -10.91 -2.66 -9.96
CA LYS A 73 -10.80 -2.78 -11.41
C LYS A 73 -11.99 -2.08 -12.05
N LEU A 74 -11.74 -1.32 -13.11
CA LEU A 74 -12.78 -0.72 -13.91
C LEU A 74 -13.57 -1.82 -14.64
N ASN A 75 -14.89 -1.71 -14.64
CA ASN A 75 -15.75 -2.67 -15.32
C ASN A 75 -15.65 -2.54 -16.84
N ALA A 76 -16.16 -3.53 -17.58
CA ALA A 76 -16.06 -3.56 -19.05
C ALA A 76 -16.73 -2.35 -19.74
N SER A 77 -17.76 -1.76 -19.13
CA SER A 77 -18.41 -0.56 -19.67
C SER A 77 -17.72 0.75 -19.27
N HIS A 78 -16.59 0.70 -18.56
CA HIS A 78 -15.83 1.87 -18.10
C HIS A 78 -16.63 2.89 -17.28
N THR A 79 -17.68 2.43 -16.59
CA THR A 79 -18.61 3.29 -15.83
C THR A 79 -18.43 3.20 -14.32
N LYS A 80 -17.95 2.07 -13.81
CA LYS A 80 -17.80 1.84 -12.37
C LYS A 80 -16.58 0.99 -12.05
N TYR A 81 -16.02 1.24 -10.87
CA TYR A 81 -14.97 0.40 -10.30
C TYR A 81 -15.59 -0.71 -9.45
N GLU A 82 -15.12 -1.93 -9.67
CA GLU A 82 -15.52 -3.11 -8.94
C GLU A 82 -14.36 -3.63 -8.09
N LEU A 83 -14.71 -4.22 -6.94
CA LEU A 83 -13.74 -4.86 -6.06
C LEU A 83 -13.25 -6.16 -6.70
N PHE A 84 -11.98 -6.19 -7.07
CA PHE A 84 -11.33 -7.35 -7.70
C PHE A 84 -10.66 -8.27 -6.66
N ALA A 85 -10.21 -7.73 -5.53
CA ALA A 85 -9.68 -8.51 -4.42
C ALA A 85 -9.88 -7.80 -3.08
N LYS A 86 -10.40 -8.55 -2.10
CA LYS A 86 -10.55 -8.12 -0.70
C LYS A 86 -9.43 -8.72 0.18
N PRO A 87 -9.06 -8.08 1.28
CA PRO A 87 -8.19 -8.69 2.28
C PRO A 87 -8.95 -9.83 2.97
N LEU A 88 -8.34 -11.01 3.03
CA LEU A 88 -8.95 -12.26 3.53
C LEU A 88 -9.52 -12.18 4.95
N TRP A 89 -9.05 -11.24 5.79
CA TRP A 89 -9.54 -11.07 7.17
C TRP A 89 -10.88 -10.32 7.29
N THR A 90 -11.41 -9.74 6.21
CA THR A 90 -12.73 -9.06 6.24
C THR A 90 -13.93 -10.03 6.23
N MET A 91 -13.70 -11.34 6.02
CA MET A 91 -14.77 -12.34 6.02
C MET A 91 -15.14 -12.89 7.42
N VAL A 92 -14.53 -12.41 8.50
CA VAL A 92 -14.78 -12.90 9.88
C VAL A 92 -15.64 -11.92 10.71
N LEU A 93 -16.17 -10.86 10.09
CA LEU A 93 -16.97 -9.82 10.77
C LEU A 93 -18.40 -9.66 10.20
N LEU A 94 -18.92 -10.69 9.52
CA LEU A 94 -20.34 -10.85 9.16
C LEU A 94 -20.83 -12.19 9.72
#